data_AF-A0AAD9WLU2-F1
#
_entry.id   AF-A0AAD9WLU2-F1
#
_cell.length_a   1.000
_cell.length_b   1.000
_cell.length_c   1.000
_cell.angle_alpha   90.00
_cell.angle_beta   90.00
_cell.angle_gamma   90.00
#
_symmetry.space_group_name_H-M   'P 1'
#
loop_
_entity.id
_entity.type
_entity.pdbx_description
1 polymer ?
#
loop_
_entity_poly.entity_id
_entity_poly.type
_entity_poly.pdbx_seq_one_letter_code
_entity_poly.pdbx_strand_id
1 'polypeptide(L)'
;MMLEFSDKSHPNNMVSRASRRFYFEDCWATKKDCQNIVSSVWGDNGCNNNQFDVLGKIASCGRKLDSWNNMKRKQHRQNISKCRKDLKEASKGERRKIGKT
;
A
#
# COMPACT_ATOMS: atom_id res chain seq x y z
N MET A 1 -37.89 -30.25 -2.10
CA MET A 1 -36.84 -31.26 -2.36
C MET A 1 -35.55 -30.73 -1.76
N MET A 2 -35.23 -31.18 -0.55
CA MET A 2 -33.90 -31.01 0.06
C MET A 2 -32.97 -32.03 -0.61
N LEU A 3 -31.80 -31.59 -1.06
CA LEU A 3 -30.68 -32.48 -1.35
C LEU A 3 -29.53 -32.08 -0.44
N GLU A 4 -29.33 -32.91 0.58
CA GLU A 4 -28.26 -32.84 1.55
C GLU A 4 -26.94 -33.41 0.96
N PHE A 5 -25.88 -32.62 1.15
CA PHE A 5 -24.47 -32.96 1.43
C PHE A 5 -23.69 -33.99 0.60
N SER A 6 -22.55 -33.51 0.08
CA SER A 6 -21.29 -34.24 0.14
C SER A 6 -20.19 -33.30 0.63
N ASP A 7 -19.80 -33.53 1.87
CA ASP A 7 -18.57 -33.07 2.49
C ASP A 7 -17.38 -33.51 1.61
N LYS A 8 -16.59 -32.53 1.18
CA LYS A 8 -15.23 -32.77 0.70
C LYS A 8 -14.32 -31.83 1.45
N SER A 9 -13.82 -32.34 2.57
CA SER A 9 -12.46 -32.13 3.06
C SER A 9 -11.98 -30.68 2.94
N HIS A 10 -12.10 -29.92 4.04
CA HIS A 10 -11.41 -28.63 4.18
C HIS A 10 -9.90 -28.84 4.02
N PRO A 11 -9.25 -28.36 2.93
CA PRO A 11 -7.80 -28.26 2.95
C PRO A 11 -7.49 -27.10 3.90
N ASN A 12 -6.81 -27.47 4.98
CA ASN A 12 -6.14 -26.59 5.93
C ASN A 12 -5.72 -25.28 5.24
N ASN A 13 -6.32 -24.16 5.63
CA ASN A 13 -6.10 -22.83 5.06
C ASN A 13 -4.73 -22.29 5.52
N MET A 14 -3.66 -22.95 5.09
CA MET A 14 -2.32 -22.39 4.99
C MET A 14 -2.12 -21.88 3.56
N VAL A 15 -3.08 -21.08 3.06
CA VAL A 15 -2.78 -20.19 1.94
C VAL A 15 -1.82 -19.16 2.51
N SER A 16 -0.52 -19.49 2.45
CA SER A 16 0.57 -18.52 2.55
C SER A 16 0.08 -17.28 1.83
N ARG A 17 0.01 -16.14 2.53
CA ARG A 17 -0.57 -14.89 2.01
C ARG A 17 0.13 -14.59 0.70
N ALA A 18 -0.44 -15.07 -0.41
CA ALA A 18 0.22 -15.02 -1.70
C ALA A 18 0.56 -13.56 -1.89
N SER A 19 1.85 -13.26 -1.98
CA SER A 19 2.33 -11.89 -2.04
C SER A 19 1.53 -11.22 -3.15
N ARG A 20 0.67 -10.25 -2.78
CA ARG A 20 -0.23 -9.67 -3.76
C ARG A 20 0.64 -9.06 -4.83
N ARG A 21 0.40 -9.42 -6.08
CA ARG A 21 1.11 -8.84 -7.20
C ARG A 21 0.99 -7.33 -7.12
N PHE A 22 2.11 -6.63 -7.32
CA PHE A 22 2.12 -5.18 -7.36
C PHE A 22 1.32 -4.72 -8.58
N TYR A 23 0.40 -3.78 -8.37
CA TYR A 23 -0.36 -3.11 -9.42
C TYR A 23 -0.10 -1.61 -9.33
N PHE A 24 0.18 -1.00 -10.47
CA PHE A 24 0.32 0.44 -10.57
C PHE A 24 -1.06 1.11 -10.50
N GLU A 25 -1.21 2.16 -9.71
CA GLU A 25 -2.45 2.94 -9.61
C GLU A 25 -2.28 4.31 -10.28
N ASP A 26 -3.29 4.77 -11.01
CA ASP A 26 -3.26 6.05 -11.74
C ASP A 26 -2.93 7.25 -10.84
N CYS A 27 -3.38 7.21 -9.58
CA CYS A 27 -3.11 8.26 -8.61
C CYS A 27 -1.62 8.41 -8.23
N TRP A 28 -0.75 7.49 -8.66
CA TRP A 28 0.68 7.57 -8.44
C TRP A 28 1.41 8.31 -9.56
N ALA A 29 0.87 8.35 -10.79
CA ALA A 29 1.51 8.96 -11.95
C ALA A 29 1.79 10.46 -11.77
N THR A 30 0.95 11.15 -10.97
CA THR A 30 1.09 12.58 -10.67
C THR A 30 2.04 12.87 -9.51
N LYS A 31 2.51 11.84 -8.78
CA LYS A 31 3.37 12.02 -7.60
C LYS A 31 4.83 12.07 -8.01
N LYS A 32 5.50 13.19 -7.68
CA LYS A 32 6.94 13.40 -7.94
C LYS A 32 7.81 12.25 -7.40
N ASP A 33 7.49 11.74 -6.21
CA ASP A 33 8.20 10.59 -5.63
C ASP A 33 8.14 9.34 -6.53
N CYS A 34 6.99 9.08 -7.16
CA CYS A 34 6.81 7.94 -8.05
C CYS A 34 7.64 8.14 -9.34
N GLN A 35 7.58 9.33 -9.93
CA GLN A 35 8.37 9.70 -11.11
C GLN A 35 9.88 9.53 -10.84
N ASN A 36 10.36 10.02 -9.70
CA ASN A 36 11.77 9.87 -9.30
C ASN A 36 12.19 8.39 -9.19
N ILE A 37 11.34 7.52 -8.64
CA ILE A 37 11.63 6.08 -8.55
C ILE A 37 11.75 5.46 -9.94
N VAL A 38 10.82 5.76 -10.84
CA VAL A 38 10.84 5.24 -12.22
C VAL A 38 12.07 5.77 -12.97
N SER A 39 12.32 7.09 -12.94
CA SER A 39 13.48 7.70 -13.58
C SER A 39 14.81 7.17 -13.04
N SER A 40 14.90 6.89 -11.73
CA SER A 40 16.10 6.29 -11.14
C SER A 40 16.33 4.86 -11.61
N VAL A 41 15.29 4.06 -11.84
CA VAL A 41 15.44 2.67 -12.30
C VAL A 41 15.70 2.58 -13.81
N TRP A 42 15.08 3.47 -14.60
CA TRP A 42 15.26 3.48 -16.06
C TRP A 42 16.49 4.27 -16.52
N GLY A 43 16.87 5.32 -15.79
CA GLY A 43 18.03 6.16 -16.11
C GLY A 43 19.37 5.57 -15.68
N ASP A 44 19.37 4.43 -14.97
CA ASP A 44 20.57 3.68 -14.65
C ASP A 44 21.06 2.95 -15.92
N ASN A 45 21.88 3.65 -16.71
CA ASN A 45 22.43 3.20 -17.99
C ASN A 45 23.61 2.23 -17.83
N GLY A 46 23.57 1.38 -16.80
CA GLY A 46 24.53 0.29 -16.61
C GLY A 46 24.41 -0.74 -17.74
N CYS A 47 25.09 -0.48 -18.86
CA CYS A 47 25.70 -1.47 -19.76
C CYS A 47 24.79 -2.66 -20.16
N ASN A 48 24.24 -2.56 -21.38
CA ASN A 48 23.57 -3.59 -22.21
C ASN A 48 22.06 -3.45 -22.35
N ASN A 49 21.66 -2.85 -23.47
CA ASN A 49 20.29 -2.77 -24.00
C ASN A 49 19.77 -4.14 -24.46
N ASN A 50 19.83 -5.17 -23.61
CA ASN A 50 19.32 -6.50 -23.91
C ASN A 50 17.89 -6.64 -23.37
N GLN A 51 17.01 -7.41 -24.02
CA GLN A 51 15.61 -7.56 -23.57
C GLN A 51 15.49 -8.10 -22.13
N PHE A 52 16.45 -8.89 -21.68
CA PHE A 52 16.54 -9.37 -20.29
C PHE A 52 16.73 -8.23 -19.27
N ASP A 53 17.36 -7.13 -19.67
CA ASP A 53 17.53 -5.93 -18.83
C ASP A 53 16.20 -5.20 -18.59
N VAL A 54 15.32 -5.18 -19.61
CA VAL A 54 14.00 -4.53 -19.49
C VAL A 54 13.13 -5.24 -18.45
N LEU A 55 13.07 -6.58 -18.49
CA LEU A 55 12.31 -7.35 -17.49
C LEU A 55 12.89 -7.16 -16.08
N GLY A 56 14.22 -7.13 -15.95
CA GLY A 56 14.92 -6.83 -14.70
C GLY A 56 14.57 -5.44 -14.15
N LYS A 57 14.58 -4.42 -15.01
CA LYS A 57 14.18 -3.04 -14.68
C LYS A 57 12.73 -2.95 -14.24
N ILE A 58 11.80 -3.60 -14.96
CA ILE A 58 10.39 -3.66 -14.57
C ILE A 58 10.23 -4.29 -13.19
N ALA A 59 10.88 -5.44 -12.94
CA ALA A 59 10.80 -6.13 -11.66
C ALA A 59 11.42 -5.29 -10.52
N SER A 60 12.57 -4.65 -10.78
CA SER A 60 13.23 -3.75 -9.83
C SER A 60 12.34 -2.55 -9.48
N CYS A 61 11.72 -1.94 -10.48
CA CYS A 61 10.79 -0.84 -10.28
C CYS A 61 9.57 -1.26 -9.48
N GLY A 62 8.96 -2.40 -9.82
CA GLY A 62 7.82 -2.93 -9.08
C GLY A 62 8.13 -3.09 -7.59
N ARG A 63 9.31 -3.62 -7.25
CA ARG A 63 9.75 -3.75 -5.85
C ARG A 63 9.94 -2.39 -5.16
N LYS A 64 10.60 -1.43 -5.83
CA LYS A 64 10.82 -0.09 -5.25
C LYS A 64 9.50 0.65 -5.05
N LEU A 65 8.59 0.60 -6.01
CA LEU A 65 7.28 1.22 -5.91
C LEU A 65 6.41 0.55 -4.84
N ASP A 66 6.45 -0.77 -4.71
CA ASP A 66 5.70 -1.47 -3.65
C ASP A 66 6.19 -1.07 -2.25
N SER A 67 7.50 -1.02 -2.05
CA SER A 67 8.10 -0.56 -0.80
C SER A 67 7.70 0.89 -0.47
N TRP A 68 7.80 1.78 -1.45
CA TRP A 68 7.37 3.18 -1.31
C TRP A 68 5.87 3.28 -0.98
N ASN A 69 5.02 2.52 -1.67
CA ASN A 69 3.58 2.51 -1.41
C ASN A 69 3.27 2.05 0.02
N ASN A 70 3.90 0.96 0.47
CA ASN A 70 3.73 0.46 1.83
C ASN A 70 4.14 1.49 2.89
N MET A 71 5.24 2.21 2.67
CA MET A 71 5.67 3.31 3.52
C MET A 71 4.64 4.46 3.54
N LYS A 72 4.18 4.93 2.38
CA LYS A 72 3.17 6.01 2.29
C LYS A 72 1.85 5.62 2.94
N ARG A 73 1.39 4.39 2.74
CA ARG A 73 0.17 3.87 3.40
C ARG A 73 0.34 3.84 4.92
N LYS A 74 1.51 3.46 5.43
CA LYS A 74 1.80 3.51 6.88
C LYS A 74 1.75 4.95 7.39
N GLN A 75 2.39 5.89 6.69
CA GLN A 75 2.37 7.31 7.02
C GLN A 75 0.94 7.88 7.03
N HIS A 76 0.14 7.59 6.01
CA HIS A 76 -1.26 8.02 5.97
C HIS A 76 -2.09 7.47 7.14
N ARG A 77 -1.93 6.19 7.50
CA ARG A 77 -2.60 5.61 8.68
C ARG A 77 -2.20 6.32 9.97
N GLN A 78 -0.93 6.67 10.12
CA GLN A 78 -0.44 7.41 11.28
C GLN A 78 -1.05 8.82 11.33
N ASN A 79 -1.08 9.53 10.19
CA ASN A 79 -1.68 10.87 10.10
C ASN A 79 -3.17 10.85 10.42
N ILE A 80 -3.92 9.86 9.90
CA ILE A 80 -5.34 9.68 10.22
C ILE A 80 -5.53 9.42 11.71
N SER A 81 -4.72 8.55 12.31
CA SER A 81 -4.78 8.26 13.74
C SER A 81 -4.50 9.49 14.59
N LYS A 82 -3.49 10.28 14.23
CA LYS A 82 -3.17 11.55 14.90
C LYS A 82 -4.33 12.55 14.79
N CYS A 83 -4.81 12.80 13.58
CA CYS A 83 -5.93 13.72 13.34
C CYS A 83 -7.19 13.33 14.13
N ARG A 84 -7.50 12.02 14.21
CA ARG A 84 -8.62 11.53 15.04
C ARG A 84 -8.43 11.78 16.54
N LYS A 85 -7.19 11.67 17.05
CA LYS A 85 -6.88 11.99 18.45
C LYS A 85 -7.06 13.48 18.72
N ASP A 86 -6.49 14.32 17.84
CA ASP A 86 -6.57 15.77 17.95
C ASP A 86 -8.04 16.25 17.96
N LEU A 87 -8.88 15.70 17.07
CA LEU A 87 -10.35 15.93 17.07
C LEU A 87 -11.03 15.53 18.38
N LYS A 88 -10.65 14.39 18.95
CA LYS A 88 -11.20 13.90 20.23
C LYS A 88 -10.77 14.78 21.40
N GLU A 89 -9.57 15.33 21.37
CA GLU A 89 -9.08 16.24 22.42
C GLU A 89 -9.72 17.62 22.33
N ALA A 90 -9.81 18.19 21.12
CA ALA A 90 -10.49 19.45 20.88
C ALA A 90 -11.98 19.40 21.31
N SER A 91 -12.70 18.33 20.93
CA SER A 91 -14.11 18.16 21.32
C SER A 91 -14.32 17.97 22.84
N LYS A 92 -13.37 17.34 23.54
CA LYS A 92 -13.39 17.26 25.01
C LYS A 92 -13.13 18.62 25.66
N GLY A 93 -12.24 19.42 25.08
CA GLY A 93 -11.97 20.80 25.52
C GLY A 93 -13.23 21.66 25.48
N GLU A 94 -14.03 21.52 24.43
CA GLU A 94 -15.30 22.25 24.27
C GLU A 94 -16.34 21.85 25.33
N ARG A 95 -16.50 20.54 25.59
CA ARG A 95 -17.45 20.04 26.62
C ARG A 95 -17.11 20.50 28.04
N ARG A 96 -15.83 20.70 28.37
CA ARG A 96 -15.38 21.18 29.69
C ARG A 96 -15.69 22.66 29.93
N LYS A 97 -15.84 23.46 28.89
CA LYS A 97 -16.19 24.88 29.00
C LYS A 97 -17.68 25.08 29.24
N ILE A 98 -18.52 24.24 28.63
CA ILE A 98 -19.99 24.29 28.77
C ILE A 98 -20.43 23.83 30.18
N GLY A 99 -19.75 22.85 30.79
CA GLY A 99 -20.08 22.37 32.15
C GLY A 99 -19.54 23.21 33.31
N LYS A 100 -19.01 24.41 33.04
CA LYS A 100 -18.47 25.35 34.05
C LYS A 100 -19.24 26.67 34.13
N THR A 101 -20.36 26.79 33.41
CA THR A 101 -21.32 27.90 33.55
C THR A 101 -22.55 27.36 34.25
#